data_AF-A0A947RR89-F1
#
_entry.id   AF-A0A947RR89-F1
#
_cell.length_a   1.000
_cell.length_b   1.000
_cell.length_c   1.000
_cell.angle_alpha   90.00
_cell.angle_beta   90.00
_cell.angle_gamma   90.00
#
_symmetry.space_group_name_H-M   'P 1'
#
loop_
_entity.id
_entity.type
_entity.pdbx_description
1 polymer ?
#
loop_
_entity_poly.entity_id
_entity_poly.type
_entity_poly.pdbx_seq_one_letter_code
_entity_poly.pdbx_strand_id
1 'polypeptide(L)'
;MNGPVNLSRRRFLRDTSLATGALVLGAAVPWRGVIAAGGDALEPNVLVAVGADGRVTMQFTWNELGQGAMTSLAMVVAEELCVATDAVDVEV
;
A
#
# COMPACT_ATOMS: atom_id res chain seq x y z
N MET A 1 -54.71 7.25 -9.82
CA MET A 1 -53.93 8.48 -10.10
C MET A 1 -52.47 8.15 -9.85
N ASN A 2 -51.71 7.79 -10.88
CA ASN A 2 -50.29 7.41 -10.71
C ASN A 2 -49.43 8.58 -11.20
N GLY A 3 -48.96 9.41 -10.27
CA GLY A 3 -48.03 10.49 -10.57
C GLY A 3 -46.64 9.95 -10.94
N PRO A 4 -45.82 10.72 -11.67
CA PRO A 4 -44.47 10.30 -12.06
C PRO A 4 -43.62 10.02 -10.82
N VAL A 5 -43.03 8.82 -10.75
CA VAL A 5 -42.14 8.43 -9.65
C VAL A 5 -40.85 9.23 -9.76
N ASN A 6 -40.67 10.22 -8.88
CA ASN A 6 -39.45 11.01 -8.82
C ASN A 6 -38.33 10.19 -8.14
N LEU A 7 -37.61 9.41 -8.94
CA LEU A 7 -36.45 8.62 -8.55
C LEU A 7 -35.20 9.52 -8.41
N SER A 8 -35.20 10.38 -7.40
CA SER A 8 -33.96 11.06 -7.02
C SER A 8 -32.97 10.03 -6.46
N ARG A 9 -31.68 10.16 -6.79
CA ARG A 9 -30.60 9.29 -6.29
C ARG A 9 -30.68 9.12 -4.77
N ARG A 10 -31.00 10.20 -4.06
CA ARG A 10 -31.16 10.22 -2.59
C ARG A 10 -32.34 9.37 -2.11
N ARG A 11 -33.49 9.44 -2.79
CA ARG A 11 -34.68 8.69 -2.42
C ARG A 11 -34.50 7.19 -2.70
N PHE A 12 -33.89 6.87 -3.85
CA PHE A 12 -33.54 5.48 -4.18
C PHE A 12 -32.63 4.86 -3.12
N LEU A 13 -31.52 5.51 -2.75
CA LEU A 13 -30.58 5.00 -1.74
C LEU A 13 -31.23 4.86 -0.35
N ARG A 14 -32.14 5.77 0.02
CA ARG A 14 -32.86 5.70 1.29
C ARG A 14 -33.83 4.52 1.33
N ASP A 15 -34.63 4.35 0.29
CA ASP A 15 -35.70 3.37 0.28
C ASP A 15 -35.11 1.95 0.15
N THR A 16 -34.03 1.77 -0.61
CA THR A 16 -33.32 0.47 -0.72
C THR A 16 -32.52 0.11 0.53
N SER A 17 -31.86 1.06 1.19
CA SER A 17 -31.17 0.79 2.46
C SER A 17 -32.12 0.37 3.59
N LEU A 18 -33.33 0.94 3.63
CA LEU A 18 -34.36 0.54 4.60
C LEU A 18 -34.98 -0.83 4.29
N ALA A 19 -35.23 -1.13 3.02
CA ALA A 19 -35.90 -2.37 2.62
C ALA A 19 -34.99 -3.61 2.69
N THR A 20 -33.67 -3.44 2.44
CA THR A 20 -32.76 -4.58 2.24
C THR A 20 -31.82 -4.83 3.41
N GLY A 21 -31.87 -4.00 4.46
CA GLY A 21 -30.85 -3.99 5.51
C GLY A 21 -29.46 -3.64 4.95
N ALA A 22 -28.49 -3.43 5.83
CA ALA A 22 -27.10 -3.24 5.44
C ALA A 22 -26.21 -4.15 6.29
N LEU A 23 -25.31 -4.89 5.64
CA LEU A 23 -24.21 -5.57 6.33
C LEU A 23 -23.11 -4.54 6.59
N VAL A 24 -23.00 -4.07 7.84
CA VAL A 24 -21.92 -3.18 8.27
C VAL A 24 -20.75 -4.05 8.71
N LEU A 25 -19.71 -4.11 7.89
CA LEU A 25 -18.45 -4.74 8.24
C LEU A 25 -17.53 -3.68 8.88
N GLY A 26 -17.35 -3.77 10.20
CA GLY A 26 -16.30 -3.02 10.88
C GLY A 26 -14.95 -3.65 10.60
N ALA A 27 -14.15 -3.03 9.74
CA ALA A 27 -12.76 -3.40 9.57
C ALA A 27 -11.90 -2.51 10.48
N ALA A 28 -11.25 -3.12 11.46
CA ALA A 28 -10.11 -2.48 12.12
C ALA A 28 -8.94 -2.57 11.15
N VAL A 29 -8.76 -1.54 10.32
CA VAL A 29 -7.46 -1.34 9.68
C VAL A 29 -6.54 -0.90 10.82
N PRO A 30 -5.45 -1.63 11.13
CA PRO A 30 -4.42 -1.09 11.99
C PRO A 30 -3.81 0.07 11.21
N TRP A 31 -4.41 1.25 11.38
CA TRP A 31 -3.77 2.48 10.97
C TRP A 31 -2.56 2.61 11.89
N ARG A 32 -1.40 2.14 11.39
CA ARG A 32 -0.12 2.59 11.88
C ARG A 32 -0.11 4.08 11.60
N GLY A 33 -0.64 4.86 12.55
CA GLY A 33 -0.36 6.27 12.58
C GLY A 33 1.14 6.40 12.47
N VAL A 34 1.62 7.24 11.56
CA VAL A 34 3.01 7.68 11.56
C VAL A 34 3.20 8.45 12.86
N ILE A 35 3.39 7.71 13.95
CA ILE A 35 3.99 8.23 15.16
C ILE A 35 5.45 8.35 14.75
N ALA A 36 5.88 9.58 14.51
CA ALA A 36 7.29 9.93 14.57
C ALA A 36 7.73 9.70 16.02
N ALA A 37 7.93 8.44 16.38
CA ALA A 37 8.61 8.03 17.59
C ALA A 37 10.09 8.10 17.25
N GLY A 38 10.81 9.00 17.90
CA GLY A 38 12.25 9.08 17.75
C GLY A 38 12.88 7.71 17.95
N GLY A 39 13.73 7.31 17.00
CA GLY A 39 14.64 6.18 17.14
C GLY A 39 14.41 4.99 16.22
N ASP A 40 13.24 4.82 15.62
CA ASP A 40 13.00 3.72 14.67
C ASP A 40 13.05 4.19 13.22
N ALA A 41 13.66 3.33 12.40
CA ALA A 41 14.08 3.58 11.03
C ALA A 41 13.00 4.26 10.19
N LEU A 42 13.44 5.23 9.38
CA LEU A 42 12.67 5.75 8.27
C LEU A 42 12.21 4.54 7.44
N GLU A 43 10.90 4.30 7.32
CA GLU A 43 10.31 3.34 6.37
C GLU A 43 9.81 4.12 5.14
N PRO A 44 10.70 4.55 4.23
CA PRO A 44 10.30 5.32 3.06
C PRO A 44 9.64 4.38 2.05
N ASN A 45 8.32 4.24 2.16
CA ASN A 45 7.51 3.45 1.22
C ASN A 45 7.71 1.93 1.36
N VAL A 46 6.61 1.18 1.20
CA VAL A 46 6.48 -0.29 1.38
C VAL A 46 7.43 -1.15 0.52
N LEU A 47 8.23 -0.53 -0.34
CA LEU A 47 9.07 -1.20 -1.33
C LEU A 47 10.57 -0.99 -1.11
N VAL A 48 11.01 0.02 -0.35
CA VAL A 48 12.44 0.26 -0.06
C VAL A 48 12.62 0.74 1.37
N ALA A 49 13.46 0.06 2.17
CA ALA A 49 13.80 0.45 3.53
C ALA A 49 15.31 0.64 3.67
N VAL A 50 15.74 1.61 4.50
CA VAL A 50 17.15 1.84 4.81
C VAL A 50 17.37 1.60 6.30
N GLY A 51 18.11 0.53 6.62
CA GLY A 51 18.45 0.16 7.99
C GLY A 51 19.46 1.11 8.62
N ALA A 52 19.45 1.19 9.95
CA ALA A 52 20.43 1.97 10.71
C ALA A 52 21.88 1.44 10.57
N ASP A 53 22.04 0.21 10.10
CA ASP A 53 23.31 -0.44 9.75
C ASP A 53 23.79 -0.13 8.32
N GLY A 54 23.03 0.66 7.56
CA GLY A 54 23.35 1.05 6.19
C GLY A 54 22.93 0.03 5.13
N ARG A 55 22.21 -1.05 5.48
CA ARG A 55 21.63 -1.96 4.51
C ARG A 55 20.36 -1.39 3.90
N VAL A 56 20.12 -1.69 2.63
CA VAL A 56 18.92 -1.27 1.89
C VAL A 56 18.12 -2.52 1.55
N THR A 57 16.85 -2.57 1.94
CA THR A 57 15.97 -3.70 1.62
C THR A 57 14.95 -3.27 0.57
N MET A 58 14.84 -4.01 -0.52
CA MET A 58 13.83 -3.81 -1.56
C MET A 58 12.82 -4.95 -1.51
N GLN A 59 11.53 -4.61 -1.43
CA GLN A 59 10.44 -5.58 -1.40
C GLN A 59 9.60 -5.50 -2.68
N PHE A 60 9.35 -6.64 -3.32
CA PHE A 60 8.54 -6.74 -4.53
C PHE A 60 7.30 -7.57 -4.27
N THR A 61 6.14 -7.13 -4.77
CA THR A 61 4.88 -7.90 -4.64
C THR A 61 4.67 -8.93 -5.75
N TRP A 62 5.65 -9.06 -6.66
CA TRP A 62 5.62 -9.99 -7.78
C TRP A 62 6.95 -10.72 -7.89
N ASN A 63 6.87 -11.96 -8.36
CA ASN A 63 8.05 -12.75 -8.68
C ASN A 63 8.56 -12.43 -10.08
N GLU A 64 9.87 -12.37 -10.22
CA GLU A 64 10.56 -12.30 -11.49
C GLU A 64 10.98 -13.72 -11.93
N LEU A 65 10.86 -14.04 -13.22
CA LEU A 65 11.11 -15.38 -13.78
C LEU A 65 12.47 -15.49 -14.50
N GLY A 66 13.52 -14.83 -14.00
CA GLY A 66 14.89 -14.94 -14.52
C GLY A 66 15.25 -14.00 -15.67
N GLN A 67 14.50 -12.91 -15.84
CA GLN A 67 14.80 -11.82 -16.77
C GLN A 67 15.84 -10.83 -16.21
N GLY A 68 16.13 -10.88 -14.91
CA GLY A 68 17.09 -10.01 -14.21
C GLY A 68 16.55 -8.62 -13.86
N ALA A 69 15.24 -8.39 -13.94
CA ALA A 69 14.64 -7.08 -13.63
C ALA A 69 14.85 -6.67 -12.17
N MET A 70 14.76 -7.61 -11.22
CA MET A 70 15.02 -7.33 -9.79
C MET A 70 16.48 -6.91 -9.58
N THR A 71 17.42 -7.59 -10.24
CA THR A 71 18.85 -7.25 -10.19
C THR A 71 19.13 -5.87 -10.77
N SER A 72 18.58 -5.55 -11.94
CA SER A 72 18.78 -4.22 -12.55
C SER A 72 18.20 -3.11 -11.68
N LEU A 73 17.04 -3.32 -11.08
CA LEU A 73 16.44 -2.35 -10.15
C LEU A 73 17.28 -2.17 -8.87
N ALA A 74 17.81 -3.26 -8.30
CA ALA A 74 18.71 -3.19 -7.16
C ALA A 74 19.99 -2.39 -7.47
N MET A 75 20.55 -2.54 -8.67
CA MET A 75 21.71 -1.76 -9.11
C MET A 75 21.40 -0.27 -9.23
N VAL A 76 20.25 0.09 -9.82
CA VAL A 76 19.81 1.50 -9.93
C VAL A 76 19.61 2.11 -8.54
N VAL A 77 18.99 1.39 -7.61
CA VAL A 77 18.79 1.87 -6.24
C VAL A 77 20.12 2.05 -5.51
N ALA A 78 21.06 1.12 -5.67
CA ALA A 78 22.39 1.24 -5.09
C ALA A 78 23.12 2.51 -5.59
N GLU A 79 23.00 2.79 -6.89
CA GLU A 79 23.59 3.98 -7.52
C GLU A 79 22.99 5.28 -6.98
N GLU A 80 21.66 5.39 -6.93
CA GLU A 80 20.96 6.58 -6.42
C GLU A 80 21.23 6.84 -4.93
N LEU A 81 21.42 5.77 -4.15
CA LEU A 81 21.75 5.85 -2.72
C LEU A 81 23.26 5.94 -2.45
N CYS A 82 24.10 5.86 -3.49
CA CYS A 82 25.56 5.87 -3.38
C CYS A 82 26.11 4.78 -2.43
N VAL A 83 25.51 3.59 -2.47
CA VAL A 83 25.95 2.41 -1.70
C VAL A 83 26.50 1.33 -2.63
N ALA A 84 27.25 0.39 -2.06
CA ALA A 84 27.67 -0.79 -2.81
C ALA A 84 26.46 -1.70 -3.08
N THR A 85 26.47 -2.40 -4.22
CA THR A 85 25.34 -3.26 -4.64
C THR A 85 25.11 -4.45 -3.72
N ASP A 86 26.14 -4.89 -2.98
CA ASP A 86 26.06 -5.94 -1.96
C ASP A 86 25.39 -5.49 -0.65
N ALA A 87 25.16 -4.18 -0.50
CA ALA A 87 24.39 -3.60 0.59
C ALA A 87 22.87 -3.57 0.30
N VAL A 88 22.43 -3.99 -0.89
CA VAL A 88 21.01 -4.05 -1.28
C VAL A 88 20.49 -5.48 -1.23
N ASP A 89 19.54 -5.75 -0.33
CA ASP A 89 18.86 -7.03 -0.20
C ASP A 89 17.51 -6.99 -0.92
N VAL A 90 17.20 -8.05 -1.68
CA VAL A 90 15.92 -8.18 -2.42
C VAL A 90 15.05 -9.24 -1.75
N GLU A 91 13.84 -8.85 -1.38
CA GLU A 91 12.82 -9.70 -0.78
C GLU A 91 11.56 -9.77 -1.66
N VAL A 92 10.91 -10.93 -1.67
CA VAL A 92 9.66 -11.20 -2.43
C VAL A 92 8.60 -11.81 -1.53
#